data_AF-A0AB33JZP0-F1
#
_entry.id   AF-A0AB33JZP0-F1
#
_cell.length_a   1.000
_cell.length_b   1.000
_cell.length_c   1.000
_cell.angle_alpha   90.00
_cell.angle_beta   90.00
_cell.angle_gamma   90.00
#
_symmetry.space_group_name_H-M   'P 1'
#
loop_
_entity.id
_entity.type
_entity.pdbx_description
1 polymer ?
#
loop_
_entity_poly.entity_id
_entity_poly.type
_entity_poly.pdbx_seq_one_letter_code
_entity_poly.pdbx_strand_id
1 'polypeptide(L)'
;MKQLADRARNKGGGQGRWIDNDKAAEFLQDSWYPGHGVREVEIPEGLGEVVFEDGTTKPARWARLIPSRNGNYKTAFPILR
;
A
#
# COMPACT_ATOMS: atom_id res chain seq x y z
N MET A 1 -12.04 -14.39 13.09
CA MET A 1 -11.61 -13.89 11.77
C MET A 1 -12.40 -12.65 11.39
N LYS A 2 -11.96 -11.44 11.76
CA LYS A 2 -12.59 -10.16 11.38
C LYS A 2 -11.54 -9.04 11.44
N GLN A 3 -10.63 -8.98 10.46
CA GLN A 3 -9.63 -7.90 10.40
C GLN A 3 -9.47 -7.26 9.00
N LEU A 4 -10.11 -7.81 7.96
CA LEU A 4 -10.09 -7.19 6.62
C LEU A 4 -11.24 -6.19 6.43
N ALA A 5 -12.46 -6.52 6.89
CA ALA A 5 -13.66 -5.73 6.61
C ALA A 5 -13.66 -4.31 7.23
N ASP A 6 -13.01 -4.08 8.38
CA ASP A 6 -13.02 -2.74 9.01
C ASP A 6 -12.05 -1.74 8.36
N ARG A 7 -11.12 -2.17 7.50
CA ARG A 7 -10.18 -1.27 6.81
C ARG A 7 -10.77 -0.61 5.56
N ALA A 8 -11.92 -1.10 5.09
CA ALA A 8 -12.65 -0.55 3.94
C ALA A 8 -13.58 0.64 4.27
N ARG A 9 -13.69 1.02 5.56
CA ARG A 9 -14.80 1.85 6.05
C ARG A 9 -14.73 3.35 5.74
N ASN A 10 -13.79 3.83 4.93
CA ASN A 10 -13.78 5.22 4.47
C ASN A 10 -13.67 5.28 2.94
N LYS A 11 -14.84 5.49 2.31
CA LYS A 11 -15.10 5.77 0.89
C LYS A 11 -15.06 4.58 -0.08
N GLY A 12 -15.95 3.60 0.06
CA GLY A 12 -16.44 2.71 -1.02
C GLY A 12 -15.42 2.32 -2.10
N GLY A 13 -14.19 2.05 -1.69
CA GLY A 13 -13.00 2.17 -2.52
C GLY A 13 -12.06 1.07 -2.09
N GLY A 14 -11.59 0.31 -3.07
CA GLY A 14 -10.92 -0.95 -2.80
C GLY A 14 -9.74 -0.83 -1.84
N GLN A 15 -9.40 -1.94 -1.21
CA GLN A 15 -8.30 -2.05 -0.29
C GLN A 15 -7.00 -2.42 -1.02
N GLY A 16 -5.95 -1.63 -0.82
CA GLY A 16 -4.61 -1.95 -1.29
C GLY A 16 -4.06 -3.23 -0.66
N ARG A 17 -3.53 -4.12 -1.49
CA ARG A 17 -2.89 -5.39 -1.10
C ARG A 17 -1.58 -5.58 -1.87
N TRP A 18 -0.52 -5.90 -1.14
CA TRP A 18 0.73 -6.38 -1.73
C TRP A 18 0.55 -7.83 -2.20
N ILE A 19 0.97 -8.11 -3.43
CA ILE A 19 0.86 -9.46 -4.02
C ILE A 19 1.94 -10.37 -3.41
N ASP A 20 3.13 -9.80 -3.19
CA ASP A 20 4.29 -10.46 -2.60
C ASP A 20 4.84 -9.56 -1.48
N ASN A 21 4.74 -10.05 -0.23
CA ASN A 21 5.15 -9.27 0.93
C ASN A 21 6.67 -9.10 1.02
N ASP A 22 7.45 -10.06 0.53
CA ASP A 22 8.92 -10.01 0.61
C ASP A 22 9.45 -8.98 -0.40
N LYS A 23 8.95 -9.01 -1.64
CA LYS A 23 9.27 -7.99 -2.65
C LYS A 23 8.79 -6.60 -2.25
N ALA A 24 7.62 -6.51 -1.60
CA ALA A 24 7.13 -5.25 -1.10
C ALA A 24 8.05 -4.71 0.02
N ALA A 25 8.53 -5.57 0.91
CA ALA A 25 9.46 -5.16 1.96
C ALA A 25 10.79 -4.66 1.38
N GLU A 26 11.35 -5.35 0.39
CA GLU A 26 12.55 -4.93 -0.33
C GLU A 26 12.36 -3.55 -1.00
N PHE A 27 11.28 -3.39 -1.78
CA PHE A 27 10.95 -2.11 -2.41
C PHE A 27 10.81 -0.96 -1.39
N LEU A 28 10.17 -1.23 -0.24
CA LEU A 28 9.96 -0.22 0.79
C LEU A 28 11.28 0.19 1.43
N GLN A 29 12.18 -0.77 1.69
CA GLN A 29 13.53 -0.50 2.20
C GLN A 29 14.32 0.39 1.23
N ASP A 30 14.29 0.07 -0.06
CA ASP A 30 14.97 0.88 -1.10
C ASP A 30 14.33 2.27 -1.29
N SER A 31 13.02 2.35 -1.12
CA SER A 31 12.29 3.61 -1.21
C SER A 31 12.46 4.50 0.02
N TRP A 32 13.21 4.05 1.04
CA TRP A 32 13.36 4.76 2.30
C TRP A 32 14.26 6.00 2.20
N TYR A 33 13.74 7.12 2.70
CA TYR A 33 14.50 8.35 2.89
C TYR A 33 14.10 9.01 4.21
N PRO A 34 15.08 9.35 5.08
CA PRO A 34 14.80 9.99 6.37
C PRO A 34 14.23 11.40 6.18
N GLY A 35 13.28 11.79 7.04
CA GLY A 35 12.73 13.16 7.07
C GLY A 35 11.58 13.46 6.09
N HIS A 36 11.17 12.51 5.25
CA HIS A 36 10.02 12.71 4.36
C HIS A 36 8.67 12.54 5.07
N GLY A 37 7.65 13.26 4.60
CA GLY A 37 6.26 13.10 5.04
C GLY A 37 5.51 11.98 4.30
N VAL A 38 4.18 11.98 4.41
CA VAL A 38 3.31 11.09 3.61
C VAL A 38 3.54 11.39 2.12
N ARG A 39 3.79 10.35 1.33
CA ARG A 39 4.02 10.49 -0.11
C ARG A 39 3.46 9.33 -0.89
N GLU A 40 3.33 9.53 -2.19
CA GLU A 40 2.93 8.51 -3.15
C GLU A 40 4.10 8.24 -4.08
N VAL A 41 4.44 6.97 -4.29
CA VAL A 41 5.54 6.54 -5.14
C VAL A 41 5.03 5.57 -6.20
N GLU A 42 5.68 5.54 -7.34
CA GLU A 42 5.41 4.50 -8.34
C GLU A 42 5.91 3.14 -7.83
N ILE A 43 5.14 2.10 -8.12
CA ILE A 43 5.53 0.71 -7.84
C ILE A 43 5.55 -0.10 -9.14
N PRO A 44 6.44 -1.10 -9.24
CA PRO A 44 6.44 -2.06 -10.35
C PRO A 44 5.08 -2.74 -10.53
N GLU A 45 4.78 -3.11 -11.77
CA GLU A 45 3.63 -3.96 -12.06
C GLU A 45 3.71 -5.28 -11.29
N GLY A 46 2.58 -5.76 -10.80
CA GLY A 46 2.54 -7.02 -10.06
C GLY A 46 3.10 -6.95 -8.65
N LEU A 47 3.54 -5.77 -8.17
CA LEU A 47 3.92 -5.60 -6.77
C LEU A 47 2.69 -5.44 -5.86
N GLY A 48 1.67 -4.74 -6.33
CA GLY A 48 0.45 -4.48 -5.57
C GLY A 48 -0.81 -4.36 -6.42
N GLU A 49 -1.94 -4.49 -5.76
CA GLU A 49 -3.27 -4.37 -6.36
C GLU A 49 -4.25 -3.73 -5.38
N VAL A 50 -5.40 -3.32 -5.89
CA VAL A 50 -6.53 -2.82 -5.11
C VAL A 50 -7.70 -3.78 -5.26
N VAL A 51 -8.18 -4.32 -4.13
CA VAL A 51 -9.28 -5.29 -4.06
C VAL A 51 -10.58 -4.57 -3.73
N PHE A 52 -11.57 -4.66 -4.60
CA PHE A 52 -12.89 -4.05 -4.42
C PHE A 52 -13.85 -4.96 -3.63
N GLU A 53 -14.96 -4.39 -3.16
CA GLU A 53 -15.96 -5.12 -2.37
C GLU A 53 -16.65 -6.25 -3.14
N ASP A 54 -16.72 -6.13 -4.47
CA ASP A 54 -17.23 -7.18 -5.37
C ASP A 54 -16.23 -8.32 -5.60
N GLY A 55 -15.05 -8.26 -4.98
CA GLY A 55 -13.98 -9.24 -5.10
C GLY A 55 -13.11 -9.06 -6.35
N THR A 56 -13.41 -8.09 -7.22
CA THR A 56 -12.52 -7.76 -8.33
C THR A 56 -11.24 -7.10 -7.83
N THR A 57 -10.16 -7.26 -8.59
CA THR A 57 -8.90 -6.57 -8.30
C THR A 57 -8.48 -5.72 -9.49
N LYS A 58 -7.79 -4.61 -9.20
CA LYS A 58 -7.09 -3.81 -10.22
C LYS A 58 -5.62 -3.71 -9.86
N PRO A 59 -4.70 -3.92 -10.83
CA PRO A 59 -3.28 -3.76 -10.58
C PRO A 59 -2.99 -2.30 -10.18
N ALA A 60 -2.19 -2.13 -9.14
CA ALA A 60 -1.77 -0.82 -8.67
C ALA A 60 -0.39 -0.49 -9.25
N ARG A 61 -0.23 0.76 -9.69
CA ARG A 61 1.04 1.31 -10.16
C ARG A 61 1.62 2.35 -9.20
N TRP A 62 0.91 2.61 -8.11
CA TRP A 62 1.29 3.57 -7.08
C TRP A 62 1.10 2.98 -5.69
N ALA A 63 1.88 3.45 -4.73
CA ALA A 63 1.71 3.15 -3.32
C ALA A 63 1.82 4.41 -2.48
N ARG A 64 0.98 4.51 -1.45
CA ARG A 64 1.09 5.56 -0.44
C ARG A 64 1.95 5.07 0.71
N LEU A 65 3.00 5.83 1.00
CA LEU A 65 3.96 5.56 2.05
C LEU A 65 3.75 6.54 3.20
N ILE A 66 3.53 6.01 4.40
CA ILE A 66 3.34 6.80 5.62
C ILE A 66 4.52 6.51 6.56
N PRO A 67 5.53 7.38 6.64
CA PRO A 67 6.64 7.20 7.55
C PRO A 67 6.22 7.39 9.01
N SER A 68 6.94 6.72 9.90
CA SER A 68 6.90 6.86 11.35
C SER A 68 7.99 7.84 11.79
N ARG A 69 7.81 8.44 12.96
CA ARG A 69 8.78 9.38 13.56
C ARG A 69 10.16 8.74 13.83
N ASN A 70 10.22 7.41 13.94
CA ASN A 70 11.43 6.66 14.26
C ASN A 70 12.21 6.21 13.01
N GLY A 71 11.84 6.70 11.82
CA GLY A 71 12.52 6.34 10.58
C GLY A 71 12.06 5.01 9.96
N ASN A 72 11.04 4.33 10.48
CA ASN A 72 10.42 3.19 9.77
C ASN A 72 9.13 3.64 9.07
N TYR A 73 8.52 2.82 8.20
CA TYR A 73 7.15 3.09 7.76
C TYR A 73 6.14 2.72 8.85
N LYS A 74 5.23 3.63 9.15
CA LYS A 74 4.03 3.35 9.96
C LYS A 74 3.09 2.43 9.19
N THR A 75 2.91 2.71 7.90
CA THR A 75 2.16 1.86 6.97
C THR A 75 2.52 2.21 5.53
N ALA A 76 2.34 1.25 4.63
CA ALA A 76 2.45 1.42 3.19
C ALA A 76 1.42 0.52 2.50
N PHE A 77 0.71 1.07 1.51
CA PHE A 77 -0.31 0.32 0.80
C PHE A 77 -0.43 0.77 -0.66
N PRO A 78 -0.71 -0.16 -1.59
CA PRO A 78 -0.99 0.16 -2.98
C PRO A 78 -2.27 1.00 -3.12
N ILE A 79 -2.28 1.88 -4.12
CA ILE A 79 -3.41 2.75 -4.44
C ILE A 79 -3.65 2.81 -5.96
N LEU A 80 -4.88 3.15 -6.35
CA LEU A 80 -5.19 3.62 -7.69
C LEU A 80 -5.15 5.15 -7.68
N ARG A 81 -4.61 5.74 -8.75
CA ARG A 81 -4.51 7.17 -8.97
C ARG A 81 -5.42 7.60 -10.12
#